data_AF-A0A0Q7A805-F1
#
_entry.id   AF-A0A0Q7A805-F1
#
_cell.length_a   1.000
_cell.length_b   1.000
_cell.length_c   1.000
_cell.angle_alpha   90.00
_cell.angle_beta   90.00
_cell.angle_gamma   90.00
#
_symmetry.space_group_name_H-M   'P 1'
#
loop_
_entity.id
_entity.type
_entity.pdbx_description
1 polymer ?
#
loop_
_entity_poly.entity_id
_entity_poly.type
_entity_poly.pdbx_seq_one_letter_code
_entity_poly.pdbx_strand_id
1 'polypeptide(L)'
;MTQALDTLGKALRHNMLVVATCRDCERQARFLARDLATFYGHGRDPFSLKFRCTECNKHNCKITLMDNPYDRTPETIVWRPVKVKL
;
A
#
# COMPACT_ATOMS: atom_id res chain seq x y z
N MET A 1 -7.71 4.69 17.93
CA MET A 1 -8.12 3.40 17.31
C MET A 1 -7.51 3.36 15.93
N THR A 2 -6.63 2.40 15.65
CA THR A 2 -6.04 2.19 14.32
C THR A 2 -7.16 1.76 13.38
N GLN A 3 -7.58 2.62 12.46
CA GLN A 3 -8.64 2.25 11.52
C GLN A 3 -8.18 1.05 10.69
N ALA A 4 -8.99 -0.01 10.64
CA ALA A 4 -8.69 -1.17 9.81
C ALA A 4 -8.68 -0.74 8.32
N LEU A 5 -7.59 -1.05 7.62
CA LEU A 5 -7.44 -0.87 6.18
C LEU A 5 -8.13 -2.01 5.43
N ASP A 6 -9.45 -2.10 5.59
CA ASP A 6 -10.32 -3.15 5.06
C ASP A 6 -10.71 -2.98 3.58
N THR A 7 -10.31 -1.87 2.96
CA THR A 7 -10.65 -1.54 1.57
C THR A 7 -9.46 -0.94 0.83
N LEU A 8 -9.39 -1.18 -0.48
CA LEU A 8 -8.38 -0.58 -1.35
C LEU A 8 -8.44 0.95 -1.32
N GLY A 9 -9.63 1.53 -1.15
CA GLY A 9 -9.81 2.97 -0.99
C GLY A 9 -9.16 3.53 0.27
N LYS A 10 -9.27 2.82 1.41
CA LYS A 10 -8.55 3.20 2.64
C LYS A 10 -7.04 3.02 2.45
N ALA A 11 -6.59 1.87 1.95
CA ALA A 11 -5.18 1.61 1.68
C ALA A 11 -4.55 2.65 0.74
N LEU A 12 -5.27 3.10 -0.30
CA LEU A 12 -4.86 4.18 -1.21
C LEU A 12 -4.64 5.51 -0.48
N ARG A 13 -5.51 5.88 0.47
CA ARG A 13 -5.38 7.15 1.21
C ARG A 13 -4.11 7.22 2.05
N HIS A 14 -3.61 6.06 2.46
CA HIS A 14 -2.36 5.91 3.20
C HIS A 14 -1.16 5.55 2.30
N ASN A 15 -1.30 5.70 0.98
CA ASN A 15 -0.25 5.40 0.00
C ASN A 15 0.35 3.98 0.14
N MET A 16 -0.47 2.99 0.55
CA MET A 16 0.01 1.64 0.88
C MET A 16 0.36 0.82 -0.36
N LEU A 17 1.25 -0.15 -0.16
CA LEU A 17 1.50 -1.26 -1.07
C LEU A 17 0.66 -2.48 -0.68
N VAL A 18 0.07 -3.13 -1.68
CA VAL A 18 -0.48 -4.48 -1.57
C VAL A 18 0.59 -5.45 -2.03
N VAL A 19 1.00 -6.35 -1.14
CA VAL A 19 2.03 -7.35 -1.42
C VAL A 19 1.38 -8.72 -1.51
N ALA A 20 1.57 -9.38 -2.66
CA ALA A 20 1.14 -10.74 -2.91
C ALA A 20 2.34 -11.68 -2.83
N THR A 21 2.36 -12.56 -1.85
CA THR A 21 3.41 -13.56 -1.64
C THR A 21 2.88 -14.93 -2.07
N CYS A 22 3.49 -15.54 -3.09
CA CYS A 22 3.18 -16.91 -3.47
C CYS A 22 3.54 -17.85 -2.32
N ARG A 23 2.62 -18.73 -1.88
CA ARG A 23 2.91 -19.68 -0.80
C ARG A 23 3.71 -20.90 -1.26
N ASP A 24 3.76 -21.16 -2.56
CA ASP A 24 4.47 -22.31 -3.11
C ASP A 24 5.96 -22.02 -3.41
N CYS A 25 6.29 -20.78 -3.82
CA CYS A 25 7.67 -20.40 -4.19
C CYS A 25 8.18 -19.13 -3.51
N GLU A 26 7.41 -18.59 -2.56
CA GLU A 26 7.77 -17.45 -1.71
C GLU A 26 8.05 -16.11 -2.41
N ARG A 27 7.98 -16.09 -3.75
CA ARG A 27 8.15 -14.87 -4.54
C ARG A 27 7.04 -13.86 -4.25
N GLN A 28 7.44 -12.59 -4.23
CA GLN A 28 6.57 -11.47 -3.92
C GLN A 28 6.35 -10.58 -5.14
N ALA A 29 5.12 -10.15 -5.33
CA ALA A 29 4.76 -9.03 -6.20
C ALA A 29 4.20 -7.89 -5.36
N ARG A 30 4.55 -6.65 -5.70
CA ARG A 30 4.09 -5.45 -4.99
C ARG A 30 3.32 -4.57 -5.95
N PHE A 31 2.19 -4.04 -5.49
CA PHE A 31 1.30 -3.20 -6.26
C PHE A 31 0.92 -1.98 -5.43
N LEU A 32 0.84 -0.80 -6.07
CA LEU A 32 0.25 0.36 -5.41
C LEU A 32 -1.24 0.09 -5.17
N ALA A 33 -1.73 0.42 -3.97
CA ALA A 33 -3.16 0.33 -3.68
C ALA A 33 -4.00 1.19 -4.65
N ARG A 34 -3.42 2.27 -5.20
CA ARG A 34 -4.03 3.11 -6.22
C ARG A 34 -4.34 2.37 -7.52
N ASP A 35 -3.38 1.60 -8.01
CA ASP A 35 -3.52 0.91 -9.29
C ASP A 35 -4.58 -0.19 -9.16
N LEU A 36 -4.54 -0.92 -8.04
CA LEU A 36 -5.53 -1.95 -7.74
C LEU A 36 -6.92 -1.36 -7.49
N ALA A 37 -7.04 -0.20 -6.82
CA ALA A 37 -8.33 0.47 -6.63
C ALA A 37 -8.93 0.93 -7.95
N THR A 38 -8.09 1.38 -8.89
CA THR A 38 -8.52 1.77 -10.24
C THR A 38 -9.05 0.58 -11.02
N PHE A 39 -8.41 -0.59 -10.88
CA PHE A 39 -8.79 -1.80 -11.61
C PHE A 39 -9.96 -2.58 -10.98
N TYR A 40 -9.95 -2.77 -9.65
CA TYR A 40 -10.92 -3.60 -8.92
C TYR A 40 -12.02 -2.79 -8.20
N GLY A 41 -11.89 -1.47 -8.13
CA GLY A 41 -12.78 -0.58 -7.40
C GLY A 41 -12.33 -0.29 -5.97
N HIS A 42 -12.60 0.93 -5.50
CA HIS A 42 -12.17 1.43 -4.19
C HIS A 42 -12.78 0.68 -3.00
N GLY A 43 -13.99 0.15 -3.12
CA GLY A 43 -14.68 -0.57 -2.04
C GLY A 43 -14.23 -2.02 -1.86
N ARG A 44 -13.28 -2.51 -2.68
CA ARG A 44 -12.83 -3.90 -2.64
C ARG A 44 -11.92 -4.16 -1.45
N ASP A 45 -12.09 -5.29 -0.78
CA ASP A 45 -11.17 -5.78 0.25
C ASP A 45 -9.84 -6.22 -0.39
N PRO A 46 -8.68 -5.62 -0.01
CA PRO A 46 -7.37 -6.01 -0.51
C PRO A 46 -7.05 -7.48 -0.30
N PHE A 47 -7.47 -8.07 0.82
CA PHE A 47 -7.15 -9.46 1.17
C PHE A 47 -7.98 -10.48 0.39
N SER A 48 -9.08 -10.05 -0.24
CA SER A 48 -9.92 -10.88 -1.10
C SER A 48 -9.38 -11.04 -2.53
N LEU A 49 -8.35 -10.27 -2.90
CA LEU A 49 -7.81 -10.25 -4.27
C LEU A 49 -7.14 -11.58 -4.63
N LYS A 50 -7.28 -11.98 -5.90
CA LYS A 50 -6.70 -13.21 -6.45
C LYS A 50 -5.59 -12.86 -7.43
N PHE A 51 -4.36 -13.13 -7.02
CA PHE A 51 -3.19 -12.99 -7.89
C PHE A 51 -2.78 -14.36 -8.43
N ARG A 52 -2.18 -14.38 -9.62
CA ARG A 52 -1.56 -15.56 -10.21
C ARG A 52 -0.06 -15.39 -10.15
N CYS A 53 0.66 -16.33 -9.56
CA CYS A 53 2.12 -16.34 -9.61
C CYS A 53 2.57 -16.63 -11.04
N THR A 54 3.42 -15.79 -11.62
CA THR A 54 3.94 -15.97 -12.99
C THR A 54 4.83 -17.20 -13.13
N GLU A 55 5.41 -17.67 -12.04
CA GLU A 55 6.41 -18.75 -12.04
C GLU A 55 5.78 -20.11 -11.79
N CYS A 56 4.93 -20.20 -10.77
CA CYS A 56 4.25 -21.45 -10.41
C CYS A 56 2.89 -21.59 -11.06
N ASN A 57 2.39 -20.53 -11.70
CA ASN A 57 1.08 -20.49 -12.35
C ASN A 57 -0.12 -20.71 -11.41
N LYS A 58 0.09 -20.70 -10.09
CA LYS A 58 -0.92 -20.94 -9.05
C LYS A 58 -1.49 -19.63 -8.50
N HIS A 59 -2.69 -19.72 -7.92
CA HIS A 59 -3.38 -18.60 -7.26
C HIS A 59 -3.23 -18.58 -5.73
N ASN A 60 -2.34 -19.42 -5.20
CA ASN A 60 -2.14 -19.60 -3.76
C ASN A 60 -1.22 -18.50 -3.20
N CYS A 61 -1.73 -17.27 -3.16
CA CYS A 61 -1.00 -16.11 -2.67
C CYS A 61 -1.54 -15.64 -1.31
N LYS A 62 -0.63 -15.33 -0.38
CA LYS A 62 -0.93 -14.56 0.83
C LYS A 62 -0.84 -13.08 0.50
N ILE A 63 -1.86 -12.30 0.89
CA ILE A 63 -1.87 -10.85 0.72
C ILE A 63 -1.55 -10.17 2.03
N THR A 64 -0.68 -9.16 1.98
CA THR A 64 -0.36 -8.28 3.10
C THR A 64 -0.35 -6.83 2.63
N LEU A 65 -0.61 -5.90 3.54
CA LEU A 65 -0.41 -4.47 3.32
C LEU A 65 0.92 -4.05 3.92
N MET A 66 1.64 -3.18 3.22
CA MET A 66 2.89 -2.59 3.69
C MET A 66 2.87 -1.10 3.42
N ASP A 67 3.47 -0.32 4.31
CA ASP A 67 3.76 1.08 4.04
C ASP A 67 4.66 1.19 2.80
N ASN A 68 4.45 2.22 2.00
CA ASN A 68 5.33 2.47 0.86
C ASN A 68 6.64 3.10 1.37
N PRO A 69 7.78 2.42 1.24
CA PRO A 69 9.06 2.95 1.74
C PRO A 69 9.54 4.19 0.96
N TYR A 70 8.91 4.47 -0.20
CA TYR A 70 9.16 5.65 -1.01
C TYR A 70 8.12 6.75 -0.79
N ASP A 71 7.27 6.64 0.25
CA ASP A 71 6.39 7.72 0.68
C ASP A 71 7.24 8.84 1.30
N ARG A 72 7.93 9.57 0.42
CA ARG A 72 8.67 10.78 0.76
C ARG A 72 7.62 11.87 1.01
N THR A 73 7.05 11.92 2.20
CA THR A 73 6.61 13.22 2.71
C THR A 73 7.89 14.05 2.89
N PRO A 74 8.15 15.09 2.09
CA PRO A 74 9.30 15.93 2.36
C PRO A 74 9.09 16.56 3.73
N GLU A 75 10.03 16.32 4.66
CA GLU A 75 10.09 17.06 5.93
C GLU A 75 10.14 18.55 5.59
N THR A 76 8.99 19.21 5.71
CA THR A 76 8.89 20.63 5.40
C THR A 76 9.25 21.40 6.65
N ILE A 77 10.46 21.95 6.69
CA ILE A 77 10.86 22.89 7.74
C ILE A 77 10.07 24.18 7.55
N VAL A 78 9.05 24.38 8.39
CA VAL A 78 8.29 25.64 8.44
C VAL A 78 9.06 26.66 9.28
N TRP A 79 9.76 27.58 8.62
CA TRP A 79 10.36 28.72 9.29
C TRP A 79 9.26 29.65 9.82
N ARG A 80 9.22 29.89 11.14
CA ARG A 80 8.44 30.99 11.72
C ARG A 80 9.36 32.20 11.92
N PRO A 81 9.00 33.39 11.39
CA PRO A 81 9.75 34.60 11.70
C PRO A 81 9.63 34.94 13.19
N VAL A 82 10.77 35.18 13.83
CA VAL A 82 10.86 35.68 15.21
C VAL A 82 11.43 37.09 15.20
N LYS A 83 10.81 38.00 15.95
CA LYS A 83 11.35 39.36 16.16
C LYS A 83 12.59 39.26 17.05
N VAL A 84 13.73 39.70 16.53
CA VAL A 84 14.96 39.89 17.32
C VAL A 84 14.98 41.35 17.77
N LYS A 85 15.14 41.59 19.08
CA LYS A 85 15.46 42.93 19.60
C LYS A 85 16.99 43.08 19.54
N LEU A 86 17.46 44.06 18.77
CA LEU A 86 18.84 44.55 18.83
C LEU A 86 19.01 45.45 20.05
#